data_AF-A0A8J2XHM9-F1
#
_entry.id   AF-A0A8J2XHM9-F1
#
_cell.length_a   1.000
_cell.length_b   1.000
_cell.length_c   1.000
_cell.angle_alpha   90.00
_cell.angle_beta   90.00
_cell.angle_gamma   90.00
#
_symmetry.space_group_name_H-M   'P 1'
#
loop_
_entity.id
_entity.type
_entity.pdbx_description
1 polymer ?
#
loop_
_entity_poly.entity_id
_entity_poly.type
_entity_poly.pdbx_seq_one_letter_code
_entity_poly.pdbx_strand_id
1 'polypeptide(L)' 'MDKIAYFRECIQTLLTHYAKDDISSDEVEVQLIFDTQRAHYQWMNVGWQQFERI' A
#
# COMPACT_ATOMS: atom_id res chain seq x y z
N MET A 1 -18.31 -16.06 6.97
CA MET A 1 -16.85 -15.85 6.89
C MET A 1 -16.43 -15.41 5.49
N ASP A 2 -17.05 -15.94 4.44
CA ASP A 2 -16.71 -15.68 3.03
C ASP A 2 -16.71 -14.21 2.64
N LYS A 3 -17.64 -13.41 3.17
CA LYS A 3 -17.70 -11.96 2.90
C LYS A 3 -16.44 -11.21 3.37
N ILE A 4 -15.86 -11.61 4.50
CA ILE A 4 -14.64 -10.99 5.04
C ILE A 4 -13.43 -11.37 4.18
N ALA A 5 -13.35 -12.65 3.78
CA ALA A 5 -12.31 -13.12 2.87
C ALA A 5 -12.38 -12.39 1.52
N TYR A 6 -13.59 -12.26 0.96
CA TYR A 6 -13.84 -11.53 -0.28
C TYR A 6 -13.39 -10.07 -0.18
N PHE A 7 -13.80 -9.33 0.85
CA PHE A 7 -13.39 -7.93 0.98
C PHE A 7 -11.90 -7.76 1.23
N ARG A 8 -11.26 -8.67 1.97
CA ARG A 8 -9.80 -8.67 2.13
C ARG A 8 -9.09 -8.78 0.78
N GLU A 9 -9.56 -9.68 -0.09
CA GLU A 9 -9.02 -9.84 -1.44
C GLU A 9 -9.27 -8.59 -2.31
N CYS A 10 -10.47 -8.02 -2.27
CA CYS A 10 -10.79 -6.80 -3.00
C CYS A 10 -9.88 -5.64 -2.60
N ILE A 11 -9.68 -5.43 -1.29
CA ILE A 11 -8.85 -4.32 -0.77
C ILE A 11 -7.38 -4.51 -1.14
N GLN A 12 -6.83 -5.71 -0.96
CA GLN A 12 -5.42 -5.97 -1.32
C GLN A 12 -5.19 -5.84 -2.82
N THR A 13 -6.12 -6.34 -3.64
CA THR A 13 -6.07 -6.20 -5.11
C THR A 13 -6.09 -4.74 -5.52
N LEU A 14 -7.01 -3.95 -4.94
CA LEU A 14 -7.14 -2.53 -5.22
C LEU A 14 -5.85 -1.77 -4.86
N LEU A 15 -5.35 -1.92 -3.62
CA LEU A 15 -4.16 -1.21 -3.18
C LEU A 15 -2.92 -1.62 -3.98
N THR A 16 -2.80 -2.91 -4.32
CA THR A 16 -1.70 -3.40 -5.18
C THR A 16 -1.79 -2.83 -6.60
N HIS A 17 -3.00 -2.64 -7.14
CA HIS A 17 -3.18 -2.04 -8.45
C HIS A 17 -2.70 -0.59 -8.46
N TYR A 18 -3.13 0.22 -7.49
CA TYR A 18 -2.73 1.63 -7.40
C TYR A 18 -1.23 1.79 -7.14
N ALA A 19 -0.64 0.98 -6.24
CA ALA A 19 0.78 1.07 -5.93
C ALA A 19 1.70 0.71 -7.12
N LYS A 20 1.23 -0.10 -8.07
CA LYS A 20 2.00 -0.43 -9.30
C LYS A 20 2.12 0.76 -10.26
N ASP A 21 1.10 1.60 -10.28
CA ASP A 21 1.03 2.76 -11.15
C ASP A 21 1.53 4.03 -10.44
N ASP A 22 2.06 3.91 -9.23
CA ASP A 22 2.59 5.02 -8.47
C ASP A 22 3.87 5.58 -9.11
N ILE A 23 3.94 6.90 -9.19
CA ILE A 23 5.03 7.62 -9.85
C ILE A 23 5.89 8.26 -8.76
N SER A 24 6.48 7.43 -7.89
CA SER A 24 7.48 7.88 -6.92
C SER A 24 8.86 8.00 -7.58
N SER A 25 9.70 8.89 -7.04
CA SER A 25 11.11 8.97 -7.44
C SER A 25 11.91 7.78 -6.90
N ASP A 26 13.07 7.49 -7.47
CA ASP A 26 13.95 6.38 -7.03
C ASP A 26 14.34 6.45 -5.54
N GLU A 27 14.32 7.64 -4.92
CA GLU A 27 14.60 7.85 -3.48
C GLU A 27 13.37 7.71 -2.57
N VAL A 28 12.20 7.42 -3.15
CA VAL A 28 10.93 7.25 -2.44
C VAL A 28 10.35 5.88 -2.75
N GLU A 29 10.36 5.02 -1.75
CA GLU A 29 9.82 3.67 -1.87
C GLU A 29 8.30 3.66 -1.77
N VAL A 30 7.68 2.77 -2.55
CA VAL A 30 6.27 2.42 -2.43
C VAL A 30 6.14 1.20 -1.53
N GLN A 31 5.50 1.35 -0.38
CA GLN A 31 5.31 0.28 0.59
C GLN A 31 3.84 -0.09 0.74
N LEU A 32 3.54 -1.38 0.61
CA LEU A 32 2.23 -1.96 0.90
C LEU A 32 2.30 -2.72 2.23
N ILE A 33 1.48 -2.31 3.20
CA ILE A 33 1.44 -2.90 4.54
C ILE A 33 0.05 -3.51 4.75
N PHE A 34 -0.01 -4.84 4.76
CA PHE A 34 -1.26 -5.58 4.94
C PHE A 34 -1.23 -6.37 6.24
N ASP A 35 -1.92 -5.86 7.25
CA ASP A 35 -2.24 -6.59 8.47
C ASP A 35 -3.62 -7.25 8.35
N THR A 36 -3.62 -8.49 7.90
CA THR A 36 -4.85 -9.26 7.71
C THR A 36 -5.49 -9.75 9.01
N GLN A 37 -4.73 -9.78 10.11
CA GLN A 37 -5.21 -10.22 11.43
C GLN A 37 -6.01 -9.11 12.13
N ARG A 38 -5.55 -7.86 12.02
CA ARG A 38 -6.21 -6.67 12.58
C ARG A 38 -7.02 -5.87 11.56
N ALA A 39 -7.05 -6.33 10.31
CA ALA A 39 -7.76 -5.72 9.18
C ALA A 39 -7.30 -4.27 8.89
N HIS A 40 -5.99 -4.04 8.92
CA HIS A 40 -5.38 -2.79 8.49
C HIS A 40 -4.66 -2.98 7.16
N TYR A 41 -4.88 -2.06 6.23
CA TYR A 41 -4.32 -2.12 4.89
C TYR A 41 -3.88 -0.71 4.50
N GLN A 42 -2.60 -0.54 4.18
CA GLN A 42 -2.01 0.76 3.89
C GLN A 42 -1.13 0.68 2.65
N TRP A 43 -1.12 1.79 1.91
CA TRP A 43 -0.15 2.12 0.87
C TRP A 43 0.53 3.41 1.34
N MET A 44 1.85 3.40 1.38
CA MET A 44 2.66 4.52 1.84
C MET A 44 3.79 4.80 0.85
N ASN A 45 4.12 6.07 0.69
CA ASN A 45 5.37 6.51 0.12
C ASN A 45 6.33 6.83 1.25
N VAL A 46 7.53 6.26 1.22
CA VAL A 46 8.49 6.35 2.31
C VAL A 46 9.87 6.60 1.72
N GLY A 47 10.47 7.74 2.03
CA GLY A 47 11.77 8.08 1.47
C GLY A 47 12.16 9.52 1.67
N TRP A 48 12.92 10.06 0.74
CA TRP A 48 13.35 11.45 0.78
C TRP A 48 13.21 12.08 -0.60
N GLN A 49 12.94 13.38 -0.62
CA GLN A 49 13.08 14.22 -1.80
C GLN A 49 14.03 15.35 -1.42
N GLN A 50 15.30 15.23 -1.83
CA GLN A 50 16.37 16.12 -1.36
C GLN A 50 16.48 16.12 0.18
N PHE A 51 16.10 17.23 0.83
CA PHE A 51 16.11 17.38 2.29
C PHE A 51 14.72 17.25 2.92
N GLU A 52 13.69 16.94 2.13
CA GLU A 52 12.33 16.74 2.60
C GLU A 52 12.06 15.25 2.87
N ARG A 53 11.55 14.95 4.07
CA ARG A 53 11.13 13.60 4.45
C ARG A 53 9.76 13.31 3.87
N ILE A 54 9.68 12.23 3.10
CA ILE A 54 8.42 11.63 2.63
C ILE A 54 8.13 10.39 3.48
#